data_AF-A0A6P2GTF8-F1
#
_entry.id   AF-A0A6P2GTF8-F1
#
_cell.length_a   1.000
_cell.length_b   1.000
_cell.length_c   1.000
_cell.angle_alpha   90.00
_cell.angle_beta   90.00
_cell.angle_gamma   90.00
#
_symmetry.space_group_name_H-M   'P 1'
#
loop_
_entity.id
_entity.type
_entity.pdbx_description
1 polymer ?
#
loop_
_entity_poly.entity_id
_entity_poly.type
_entity_poly.pdbx_seq_one_letter_code
_entity_poly.pdbx_strand_id
1 'polypeptide(L)' 'MTEEEALQIGRRVIGDAIRRVGTERDALIDEVQRMAESDPSLMVAFAKVGHLLIESWQDSKH' A
#
# COMPACT_ATOMS: atom_id res chain seq x y z
N MET A 1 -5.42 -5.55 14.91
CA MET A 1 -5.05 -4.46 13.99
C MET A 1 -6.13 -3.38 14.00
N THR A 2 -5.77 -2.21 14.53
CA THR A 2 -6.54 -0.97 14.45
C THR A 2 -6.40 -0.35 13.05
N GLU A 3 -7.20 0.68 12.76
CA GLU A 3 -7.09 1.43 11.51
C GLU A 3 -5.75 2.17 11.39
N GLU A 4 -5.28 2.76 12.49
CA GLU A 4 -4.00 3.47 12.55
C GLU A 4 -2.80 2.54 12.30
N GLU A 5 -2.81 1.35 12.87
CA GLU A 5 -1.80 0.31 12.60
C GLU A 5 -1.82 -0.11 11.12
N ALA A 6 -3.01 -0.29 10.55
CA ALA A 6 -3.16 -0.65 9.14
C ALA A 6 -2.67 0.47 8.21
N LEU A 7 -2.92 1.74 8.55
CA LEU A 7 -2.42 2.91 7.83
C LEU A 7 -0.89 3.00 7.86
N GLN A 8 -0.26 2.78 9.01
CA GLN A 8 1.20 2.76 9.12
C GLN A 8 1.82 1.64 8.26
N ILE A 9 1.24 0.43 8.32
CA ILE A 9 1.69 -0.70 7.50
C ILE A 9 1.54 -0.38 6.02
N GLY A 10 0.37 0.10 5.59
CA GLY A 10 0.10 0.45 4.20
C GLY A 10 1.05 1.50 3.64
N ARG A 11 1.31 2.58 4.39
CA ARG A 11 2.27 3.64 4.00
C ARG A 11 3.68 3.11 3.86
N ARG A 12 4.12 2.28 4.81
CA ARG A 12 5.46 1.67 4.77
C ARG A 12 5.62 0.77 3.54
N VAL A 13 4.63 -0.06 3.27
CA VAL A 13 4.65 -1.00 2.14
C VAL A 13 4.68 -0.26 0.82
N ILE A 14 3.84 0.77 0.64
CA ILE A 14 3.88 1.59 -0.58
C ILE A 14 5.26 2.26 -0.72
N GLY A 15 5.82 2.79 0.37
CA GLY A 15 7.17 3.37 0.35
C GLY A 15 8.26 2.36 -0.03
N ASP A 16 8.17 1.14 0.48
CA ASP A 16 9.11 0.06 0.16
C ASP A 16 8.94 -0.42 -1.29
N ALA A 17 7.70 -0.51 -1.79
CA ALA A 17 7.41 -0.82 -3.18
C ALA A 17 7.97 0.26 -4.13
N ILE A 18 7.75 1.55 -3.82
CA ILE A 18 8.30 2.67 -4.60
C ILE A 18 9.83 2.58 -4.69
N ARG A 19 10.52 2.21 -3.60
CA ARG A 19 11.98 2.04 -3.61
C ARG A 19 12.45 0.86 -4.47
N ARG A 20 11.62 -0.17 -4.67
CA ARG A 20 11.98 -1.37 -5.45
C ARG A 20 11.69 -1.22 -6.94
N VAL A 21 10.53 -0.70 -7.29
CA VAL A 21 10.02 -0.70 -8.67
C VAL A 21 9.82 0.71 -9.25
N GLY A 22 10.03 1.75 -8.46
CA GLY A 22 9.76 3.14 -8.84
C GLY A 22 8.31 3.53 -8.65
N THR A 23 7.88 4.61 -9.30
CA THR A 23 6.53 5.20 -9.15
C THR A 23 5.57 4.85 -10.28
N GLU A 24 5.97 3.94 -11.17
CA GLU A 24 5.10 3.42 -12.23
C GLU A 24 3.94 2.66 -11.56
N ARG A 25 2.72 2.95 -11.98
CA ARG A 25 1.51 2.54 -11.28
C ARG A 25 1.31 1.03 -11.33
N ASP A 26 1.47 0.44 -12.50
CA ASP A 26 1.17 -0.98 -12.68
C ASP A 26 2.26 -1.82 -11.99
N ALA A 27 3.53 -1.43 -12.08
CA ALA A 27 4.63 -2.02 -11.33
C ALA A 27 4.44 -1.92 -9.82
N LEU A 28 3.93 -0.79 -9.31
CA LEU A 28 3.60 -0.63 -7.89
C LEU A 28 2.49 -1.57 -7.45
N ILE A 29 1.43 -1.70 -8.23
CA ILE A 29 0.31 -2.60 -7.93
C ILE A 29 0.82 -4.05 -7.87
N ASP A 30 1.61 -4.46 -8.86
CA ASP A 30 2.16 -5.82 -8.94
C ASP A 30 3.12 -6.13 -7.76
N GLU A 31 4.00 -5.19 -7.39
CA GLU A 31 4.89 -5.36 -6.23
C GLU A 31 4.09 -5.44 -4.93
N VAL A 32 3.11 -4.56 -4.74
CA VAL A 32 2.27 -4.54 -3.54
C VAL A 32 1.44 -5.82 -3.41
N GLN A 33 0.88 -6.32 -4.52
CA GLN A 33 0.16 -7.61 -4.55
C GLN A 33 1.07 -8.76 -4.16
N ARG A 34 2.27 -8.87 -4.74
CA ARG A 34 3.24 -9.91 -4.37
C ARG A 34 3.68 -9.82 -2.89
N MET A 35 3.84 -8.60 -2.36
CA MET A 35 4.13 -8.41 -0.94
C MET A 35 2.97 -8.90 -0.07
N ALA A 36 1.73 -8.63 -0.47
CA ALA A 36 0.53 -9.07 0.25
C ALA A 36 0.28 -10.58 0.17
N GLU A 37 0.64 -11.23 -0.94
CA GLU A 37 0.63 -12.71 -1.05
C GLU A 37 1.62 -13.36 -0.08
N SER A 38 2.73 -12.68 0.20
CA SER A 38 3.79 -13.17 1.10
C SER A 38 3.56 -12.83 2.58
N ASP A 39 2.66 -11.89 2.88
CA ASP A 39 2.32 -11.48 4.25
C ASP A 39 0.80 -11.29 4.42
N PRO A 40 0.12 -12.26 5.06
CA PRO A 40 -1.32 -12.20 5.29
C PRO A 40 -1.77 -10.96 6.10
N SER A 41 -0.91 -10.40 6.95
CA SER A 41 -1.22 -9.20 7.75
C SER A 41 -1.42 -7.98 6.85
N LEU A 42 -0.70 -7.97 5.75
CA LEU A 42 -0.65 -6.94 4.74
C LEU A 42 -1.94 -6.93 3.90
N MET A 43 -2.48 -8.13 3.59
CA MET A 43 -3.83 -8.26 3.03
C MET A 43 -4.91 -7.66 3.96
N VAL A 44 -4.84 -7.96 5.27
CA VAL A 44 -5.82 -7.43 6.23
C VAL A 44 -5.68 -5.90 6.37
N ALA A 45 -4.46 -5.37 6.27
CA ALA A 45 -4.21 -3.93 6.29
C ALA A 45 -4.85 -3.26 5.06
N PHE A 46 -4.59 -3.77 3.85
CA PHE A 46 -5.20 -3.23 2.63
C PHE A 46 -6.72 -3.36 2.60
N ALA A 47 -7.29 -4.44 3.13
CA ALA A 47 -8.73 -4.58 3.24
C ALA A 47 -9.36 -3.50 4.15
N LYS A 48 -8.63 -3.04 5.19
CA LYS A 48 -9.10 -2.01 6.11
C LYS A 48 -8.89 -0.58 5.60
N VAL A 49 -7.72 -0.28 5.04
CA VAL A 49 -7.31 1.11 4.73
C VAL A 49 -7.03 1.36 3.24
N GLY A 50 -7.27 0.38 2.36
CA GLY A 50 -7.00 0.50 0.93
C GLY A 50 -7.70 1.69 0.28
N HIS A 51 -8.92 2.02 0.71
CA HIS A 51 -9.66 3.20 0.24
C HIS A 51 -8.94 4.51 0.61
N LEU A 52 -8.47 4.65 1.85
CA LEU A 52 -7.73 5.84 2.33
C LEU A 52 -6.39 6.02 1.60
N LEU A 53 -5.74 4.92 1.23
CA LEU A 53 -4.47 4.96 0.48
C LEU A 53 -4.68 5.45 -0.96
N ILE A 54 -5.81 5.10 -1.58
CA ILE A 54 -6.18 5.59 -2.93
C ILE A 54 -6.49 7.09 -2.87
N GLU A 55 -7.26 7.53 -1.89
CA GLU A 55 -7.58 8.95 -1.67
C GLU A 55 -6.30 9.78 -1.47
N SER A 56 -5.41 9.33 -0.59
CA SER A 56 -4.13 10.00 -0.33
C SER A 56 -3.23 10.11 -1.58
N TRP A 57 -3.32 9.16 -2.52
CA TRP A 57 -2.57 9.21 -3.77
C TRP A 57 -3.18 10.22 -4.77
N GLN A 58 -4.51 10.35 -4.81
CA GLN A 58 -5.18 11.33 -5.67
C GLN A 58 -4.95 12.77 -5.19
N ASP A 59 -4.90 13.00 -3.88
CA ASP A 59 -4.55 14.30 -3.30
C ASP A 59 -3.12 14.72 -3.65
N SER A 60 -2.18 13.77 -3.77
CA SER A 60 -0.79 14.07 -4.13
C SER A 60 -0.57 14.46 -5.60
N LYS A 61 -1.62 14.37 -6.43
CA LYS A 61 -1.59 14.72 -7.86
C LYS A 61 -2.17 16.11 -8.17
N HIS A 62 -2.60 16.86 -7.17
CA HIS A 62 -3.05 18.25 -7.26
C HIS A 62 -2.03 19.20 -6.63
#